data_AF-A0A3E0W4E2-F1
#
_entry.id   AF-A0A3E0W4E2-F1
#
_cell.length_a   1.000
_cell.length_b   1.000
_cell.length_c   1.000
_cell.angle_alpha   90.00
_cell.angle_beta   90.00
_cell.angle_gamma   90.00
#
_symmetry.space_group_name_H-M   'P 1'
#
loop_
_entity.id
_entity.type
_entity.pdbx_description
1 polymer ?
#
loop_
_entity_poly.entity_id
_entity_poly.type
_entity_poly.pdbx_seq_one_letter_code
_entity_poly.pdbx_strand_id
1 'polypeptide(L)' 'MADNAGKEAEEIWIGDVHVANIRQENGHGDRPFIVESLTGTELRTAADKHAAELWIALHSDAITENELG' A
#
# COMPACT_ATOMS: atom_id res chain seq x y z
N MET A 1 -1.84 -8.50 21.12
CA MET A 1 -1.49 -8.62 19.69
C MET A 1 -2.66 -7.97 18.96
N ALA A 2 -2.47 -6.81 18.34
CA ALA A 2 -3.60 -6.01 17.84
C ALA A 2 -4.07 -6.57 16.50
N ASP A 3 -5.27 -7.12 16.49
CA ASP A 3 -6.07 -7.46 15.32
C ASP A 3 -6.28 -6.20 14.46
N ASN A 4 -5.49 -6.04 13.40
CA ASN A 4 -5.75 -5.08 12.31
C ASN A 4 -6.79 -5.62 11.31
N ALA A 5 -7.73 -6.46 11.75
CA ALA A 5 -8.70 -7.18 10.92
C ALA A 5 -9.85 -6.31 10.38
N GLY A 6 -9.64 -5.00 10.22
CA GLY A 6 -10.72 -4.05 9.88
C GLY A 6 -10.31 -2.84 9.07
N LYS A 7 -9.14 -2.84 8.43
CA LYS A 7 -8.82 -1.83 7.41
C LYS A 7 -8.96 -2.48 6.05
N GLU A 8 -9.95 -2.07 5.27
CA GLU A 8 -10.08 -2.42 3.86
C GLU A 8 -8.85 -1.87 3.13
N ALA A 9 -7.80 -2.69 3.06
CA ALA A 9 -6.62 -2.41 2.26
C ALA A 9 -6.83 -3.07 0.90
N GLU A 10 -6.68 -2.30 -0.16
CA GLU A 10 -6.77 -2.79 -1.53
C GLU A 10 -5.42 -3.38 -1.95
N GLU A 11 -5.42 -4.62 -2.38
CA GLU A 11 -4.22 -5.32 -2.83
C GLU A 11 -3.83 -4.86 -4.23
N ILE A 12 -2.58 -4.42 -4.41
CA ILE A 12 -2.05 -3.97 -5.70
C ILE A 12 -1.16 -5.05 -6.29
N TRP A 13 -1.58 -5.55 -7.45
CA TRP A 13 -0.94 -6.61 -8.20
C TRP A 13 -0.34 -6.05 -9.49
N ILE A 14 0.92 -6.41 -9.78
CA ILE A 14 1.60 -6.06 -11.03
C ILE A 14 1.96 -7.37 -11.73
N GLY A 15 1.27 -7.67 -12.83
CA GLY A 15 1.32 -9.00 -13.43
C GLY A 15 0.76 -10.04 -12.45
N ASP A 16 1.54 -11.07 -12.15
CA ASP A 16 1.22 -12.13 -11.20
C ASP A 16 1.82 -11.90 -9.79
N VAL A 17 2.47 -10.76 -9.56
CA VAL A 17 3.16 -10.45 -8.30
C VAL A 17 2.30 -9.50 -7.46
N HIS A 18 2.04 -9.88 -6.20
CA HIS A 18 1.49 -8.97 -5.20
C HIS A 18 2.60 -8.06 -4.71
N VAL A 19 2.48 -6.75 -4.96
CA VAL A 19 3.57 -5.81 -4.71
C VAL A 19 3.33 -5.01 -3.44
N ALA A 20 2.12 -4.49 -3.24
CA ALA A 20 1.82 -3.63 -2.11
C ALA A 20 0.31 -3.62 -1.80
N ASN A 21 -0.06 -2.98 -0.70
CA ASN A 21 -1.44 -2.72 -0.32
C ASN A 21 -1.68 -1.22 -0.23
N ILE A 22 -2.87 -0.74 -0.58
CA ILE A 22 -3.28 0.65 -0.38
C ILE A 22 -4.42 0.66 0.64
N ARG A 23 -4.21 1.28 1.79
CA ARG A 23 -5.28 1.58 2.75
C ARG A 23 -5.64 3.07 2.70
N GLN A 24 -6.91 3.38 2.92
CA GLN A 24 -7.32 4.74 3.26
C GLN A 24 -7.36 4.88 4.79
N GLU A 25 -6.76 5.93 5.35
CA GLU A 25 -6.84 6.16 6.79
C GLU A 25 -8.29 6.44 7.23
N ASN A 26 -8.71 6.02 8.43
CA ASN A 26 -10.08 6.25 8.96
C ASN A 26 -10.12 7.38 10.03
N GLY A 27 -10.78 8.52 9.75
CA GLY A 27 -10.98 9.73 10.61
C GLY A 27 -11.49 11.03 9.91
N HIS A 28 -12.77 11.43 10.03
CA HIS A 28 -13.47 12.55 9.31
C HIS A 28 -12.59 13.57 8.50
N GLY A 29 -12.56 13.51 7.14
CA GLY A 29 -11.84 14.51 6.30
C GLY A 29 -11.35 14.04 4.91
N ASP A 30 -10.67 14.93 4.19
CA ASP A 30 -9.88 14.66 2.96
C ASP A 30 -8.58 13.96 3.40
N ARG A 31 -8.52 12.64 3.21
CA ARG A 31 -7.48 11.81 3.83
C ARG A 31 -6.54 11.21 2.82
N PRO A 32 -5.27 11.07 3.19
CA PRO A 32 -4.30 10.45 2.34
C PRO A 32 -4.51 8.94 2.23
N PHE A 33 -4.07 8.40 1.10
CA PHE A 33 -3.91 6.98 0.82
C PHE A 33 -2.54 6.54 1.29
N ILE A 34 -2.49 5.45 2.03
CA ILE A 34 -1.26 4.91 2.58
C ILE A 34 -0.94 3.64 1.81
N VAL A 35 0.22 3.63 1.16
CA VAL A 35 0.85 2.46 0.57
C VAL A 35 1.57 1.71 1.69
N GLU A 36 1.18 0.45 1.87
CA GLU A 36 1.74 -0.48 2.83
C GLU A 36 2.40 -1.65 2.09
N SER A 37 3.47 -2.20 2.67
CA SER A 37 4.07 -3.45 2.24
C SER A 37 3.15 -4.65 2.53
N LEU A 38 3.53 -5.83 2.05
CA LEU A 38 2.81 -7.08 2.34
C LEU A 38 2.87 -7.44 3.82
N THR A 39 3.94 -7.01 4.49
CA THR A 39 4.13 -7.15 5.94
C THR A 39 3.36 -6.12 6.77
N GLY A 40 2.64 -5.18 6.15
CA GLY A 40 1.88 -4.12 6.81
C GLY A 40 2.73 -2.94 7.29
N THR A 41 3.94 -2.79 6.74
CA THR A 41 4.81 -1.64 6.99
C THR A 41 4.39 -0.49 6.08
N GLU A 42 4.21 0.71 6.64
CA GLU A 42 3.92 1.91 5.84
C GLU A 42 5.14 2.29 4.98
N LEU A 43 4.98 2.26 3.66
CA LEU A 43 6.01 2.62 2.70
C LEU A 43 5.88 4.07 2.27
N ARG A 44 4.64 4.52 2.01
CA ARG A 44 4.38 5.86 1.49
C ARG A 44 2.98 6.35 1.78
N THR A 45 2.83 7.66 1.90
CA THR A 45 1.55 8.35 2.02
C THR A 45 1.35 9.28 0.82
N ALA A 46 0.19 9.19 0.18
CA ALA A 46 -0.21 9.89 -1.05
C ALA A 46 -1.53 10.65 -0.83
N ALA A 47 -1.73 11.76 -1.54
CA ALA A 47 -2.95 12.56 -1.39
C ALA A 47 -4.19 11.88 -2.01
N ASP A 48 -3.98 11.07 -3.04
CA ASP A 48 -5.03 10.37 -3.77
C ASP A 48 -4.57 8.96 -4.16
N LYS A 49 -5.54 8.09 -4.50
CA LYS A 49 -5.29 6.69 -4.86
C LYS A 49 -4.41 6.57 -6.10
N HIS A 50 -4.62 7.43 -7.09
CA HIS A 50 -3.89 7.36 -8.35
C HIS A 50 -2.39 7.66 -8.14
N ALA A 51 -2.07 8.65 -7.29
CA ALA A 51 -0.70 8.92 -6.89
C ALA A 51 -0.05 7.76 -6.12
N ALA A 52 -0.81 7.04 -5.29
CA ALA A 52 -0.35 5.84 -4.61
C ALA A 52 -0.07 4.69 -5.60
N GLU A 53 -0.99 4.40 -6.51
CA GLU A 53 -0.84 3.39 -7.56
C GLU A 53 0.37 3.68 -8.45
N LEU A 54 0.53 4.94 -8.87
CA LEU A 54 1.63 5.35 -9.74
C LEU A 54 2.98 5.26 -9.03
N TRP A 55 3.02 5.56 -7.73
CA TRP A 55 4.22 5.37 -6.93
C TRP A 55 4.59 3.88 -6.81
N ILE A 56 3.62 3.00 -6.55
CA ILE A 56 3.83 1.55 -6.49
C ILE A 56 4.35 1.02 -7.82
N ALA A 57 3.76 1.44 -8.94
CA ALA A 57 4.21 1.03 -10.28
C ALA A 57 5.64 1.51 -10.59
N LEU A 58 6.06 2.67 -10.07
CA LEU A 58 7.42 3.18 -10.25
C LEU A 58 8.46 2.52 -9.33
N HIS A 59 8.03 1.97 -8.20
CA HIS A 59 8.93 1.38 -7.19
C HIS A 59 8.71 -0.14 -7.05
N SER A 60 8.01 -0.77 -7.99
CA SER A 60 7.60 -2.16 -7.91
C SER A 60 8.77 -3.12 -7.79
N ASP A 61 9.85 -2.88 -8.53
CA ASP A 61 11.07 -3.69 -8.44
C ASP A 61 11.67 -3.61 -7.03
N ALA A 62 11.86 -2.41 -6.49
CA ALA A 62 12.43 -2.20 -5.17
C ALA A 62 11.57 -2.78 -4.04
N ILE A 63 10.25 -2.69 -4.16
CA ILE A 63 9.32 -3.29 -3.18
C ILE A 63 9.41 -4.82 -3.27
N THR A 64 9.39 -5.38 -4.48
CA THR A 64 9.44 -6.83 -4.68
C THR A 64 10.77 -7.43 -4.22
N GLU A 65 11.90 -6.76 -4.49
CA GLU A 65 13.23 -7.16 -4.01
C GLU A 65 13.33 -7.13 -2.48
N ASN A 66 12.67 -6.17 -1.82
CA ASN A 66 12.67 -6.06 -0.37
C ASN A 66 11.78 -7.11 0.33
N GLU A 67 10.72 -7.59 -0.34
CA GLU A 67 9.79 -8.57 0.24
C GLU A 67 10.14 -10.04 -0.10
N LEU A 68 10.91 -10.29 -1.17
CA LEU A 68 11.35 -11.63 -1.59
C LEU A 68 12.83 -11.94 -1.26
N GLY A 69 13.58 -10.96 -0.75
CA GLY A 69 15.00 -11.06 -0.40
C GLY A 69 15.30 -11.74 0.94
#